data_AF-A0A7J6SPY6-F1
#
_entry.id   AF-A0A7J6SPY6-F1
#
_cell.length_a   1.000
_cell.length_b   1.000
_cell.length_c   1.000
_cell.angle_alpha   90.00
_cell.angle_beta   90.00
_cell.angle_gamma   90.00
#
_symmetry.space_group_name_H-M   'P 1'
#
loop_
_entity.id
_entity.type
_entity.pdbx_description
1 polymer ?
#
loop_
_entity_poly.entity_id
_entity_poly.type
_entity_poly.pdbx_seq_one_letter_code
_entity_poly.pdbx_strand_id
1 'polypeptide(L)'
;RVEAVVERWLKQRGEKIGVSATAFLEWCESIFYKCLEWVKEHVSLGSDLGVEVSVMGLVRNVLSHVEEAIKNGLRKETFLLAVVRGFGGCISNSNLSAQLYRFAFECAQELLPDEADPQNCTWSDELGRLI
;
A
#
# COMPACT_ATOMS: atom_id res chain seq x y z
N ARG A 1 -16.69 3.26 7.63
CA ARG A 1 -15.34 3.54 8.15
C ARG A 1 -14.41 2.49 7.58
N VAL A 2 -13.28 2.91 7.01
CA VAL A 2 -12.36 2.01 6.29
C VAL A 2 -11.75 1.00 7.27
N GLU A 3 -11.52 1.44 8.50
CA GLU A 3 -11.03 0.65 9.63
C GLU A 3 -11.90 -0.58 9.88
N ALA A 4 -13.23 -0.42 9.92
CA ALA A 4 -14.15 -1.54 10.09
C ALA A 4 -14.10 -2.56 8.94
N VAL A 5 -13.74 -2.12 7.73
CA VAL A 5 -13.56 -3.00 6.56
C VAL A 5 -12.25 -3.76 6.69
N VAL A 6 -11.16 -3.09 7.07
CA VAL A 6 -9.86 -3.73 7.31
C VAL A 6 -9.96 -4.73 8.47
N GLU A 7 -10.61 -4.37 9.58
CA GLU A 7 -10.85 -5.28 10.71
C GLU A 7 -11.66 -6.51 10.31
N ARG A 8 -12.73 -6.34 9.54
CA ARG A 8 -13.53 -7.48 9.03
C ARG A 8 -12.69 -8.35 8.10
N TRP A 9 -11.92 -7.72 7.20
CA TRP A 9 -11.02 -8.39 6.26
C TRP A 9 -9.92 -9.19 6.98
N LEU A 10 -9.42 -8.68 8.10
CA LEU A 10 -8.47 -9.35 9.01
C LEU A 10 -9.10 -10.56 9.69
N LYS A 11 -10.28 -10.39 10.29
CA LYS A 11 -11.02 -11.47 10.96
C LYS A 11 -11.30 -12.66 10.03
N GLN A 12 -11.55 -12.39 8.74
CA GLN A 12 -11.77 -13.43 7.73
C GLN A 12 -10.51 -14.23 7.39
N ARG A 13 -9.31 -13.67 7.59
CA ARG A 13 -8.03 -14.32 7.27
C ARG A 13 -7.41 -15.03 8.47
N GLY A 14 -7.66 -14.56 9.69
CA GLY A 14 -7.15 -15.21 10.91
C GLY A 14 -5.63 -15.36 10.88
N GLU A 15 -5.14 -16.57 11.18
CA GLU A 15 -3.70 -16.90 11.24
C GLU A 15 -2.98 -16.86 9.88
N LYS A 16 -3.71 -16.75 8.76
CA LYS A 16 -3.12 -16.82 7.41
C LYS A 16 -2.21 -15.64 7.05
N ILE A 17 -2.20 -14.57 7.85
CA ILE A 17 -1.48 -13.33 7.55
C ILE A 17 0.03 -13.51 7.74
N GLY A 18 0.47 -14.47 8.56
CA GLY A 18 1.89 -14.75 8.78
C GLY A 18 2.61 -13.73 9.67
N VAL A 19 1.93 -12.67 10.13
CA VAL A 19 2.43 -11.71 11.13
C VAL A 19 1.41 -11.50 12.24
N SER A 20 1.83 -10.95 13.37
CA SER A 20 0.92 -10.66 14.48
C SER A 20 -0.12 -9.61 14.07
N ALA A 21 -1.34 -9.75 14.60
CA ALA A 21 -2.41 -8.78 14.36
C ALA A 21 -2.00 -7.36 14.77
N THR A 22 -1.25 -7.23 15.88
CA THR A 22 -0.72 -5.95 16.37
C THR A 22 0.23 -5.32 15.34
N ALA A 23 1.23 -6.06 14.85
CA ALA A 23 2.17 -5.53 13.85
C ALA A 23 1.44 -5.11 12.56
N PHE A 24 0.46 -5.91 12.11
CA PHE A 24 -0.32 -5.55 10.94
C PHE A 24 -1.12 -4.26 11.14
N LEU A 25 -1.77 -4.09 12.30
CA LEU A 25 -2.52 -2.88 12.62
C LEU A 25 -1.61 -1.64 12.70
N GLU A 26 -0.42 -1.78 13.30
CA GLU A 26 0.59 -0.73 13.31
C GLU A 26 1.01 -0.32 11.89
N TRP A 27 1.18 -1.28 10.97
CA TRP A 27 1.48 -0.98 9.56
C TRP A 27 0.30 -0.31 8.86
N CYS A 28 -0.93 -0.71 9.17
CA CYS A 28 -2.11 -0.04 8.65
C CYS A 28 -2.17 1.43 9.11
N GLU A 29 -1.91 1.70 10.38
CA GLU A 29 -1.92 3.05 10.94
C GLU A 29 -0.78 3.92 10.41
N SER A 30 0.43 3.37 10.39
CA SER A 30 1.62 4.12 9.99
C SER A 30 1.71 4.34 8.48
N ILE A 31 1.23 3.41 7.65
CA ILE A 31 1.38 3.45 6.19
C ILE A 31 0.02 3.57 5.50
N PHE A 32 -0.84 2.56 5.63
CA PHE A 32 -2.05 2.44 4.79
C PHE A 32 -3.04 3.61 4.96
N TYR A 33 -3.42 3.94 6.19
CA TYR A 33 -4.39 5.01 6.44
C TYR A 33 -3.83 6.39 6.11
N LYS A 34 -2.54 6.62 6.37
CA LYS A 34 -1.87 7.86 5.95
C LYS A 34 -1.84 8.01 4.44
N CYS A 35 -1.50 6.95 3.71
CA CYS A 35 -1.51 6.95 2.25
C CYS A 35 -2.93 7.16 1.70
N LEU A 36 -3.95 6.56 2.32
CA LEU A 36 -5.33 6.78 1.93
C LEU A 36 -5.75 8.24 2.13
N GLU A 37 -5.39 8.84 3.25
CA GLU A 37 -5.69 10.26 3.49
C GLU A 37 -4.95 11.16 2.51
N TRP A 38 -3.67 10.89 2.24
CA TRP A 38 -2.89 11.59 1.23
C TRP A 38 -3.57 11.53 -0.14
N VAL A 39 -4.06 10.36 -0.56
CA VAL A 39 -4.79 10.20 -1.83
C VAL A 39 -6.08 11.03 -1.82
N LYS A 40 -6.84 11.03 -0.72
CA LYS A 40 -8.07 11.83 -0.61
C LYS A 40 -7.81 13.34 -0.70
N GLU A 41 -6.65 13.79 -0.24
CA GLU A 41 -6.26 15.20 -0.24
C GLU A 41 -5.66 15.67 -1.57
N HIS A 42 -4.92 14.80 -2.26
CA HIS A 42 -4.07 15.18 -3.40
C HIS A 42 -4.53 14.61 -4.75
N VAL A 43 -5.44 13.63 -4.76
CA VAL A 43 -5.88 12.94 -5.98
C VAL A 43 -7.37 13.17 -6.21
N SER A 44 -7.70 13.78 -7.34
CA SER A 44 -9.09 13.88 -7.79
C SER A 44 -9.55 12.54 -8.34
N LEU A 45 -10.47 11.89 -7.62
CA LEU A 45 -10.97 10.56 -7.99
C LEU A 45 -11.67 10.50 -9.37
N GLY A 46 -12.04 11.66 -9.94
CA GLY A 46 -12.68 11.75 -11.25
C GLY A 46 -11.76 12.12 -12.42
N SER A 47 -10.55 12.64 -12.16
CA SER A 47 -9.65 13.14 -13.22
C SER A 47 -8.23 12.58 -13.15
N ASP A 48 -7.76 12.20 -11.96
CA ASP A 48 -6.39 11.73 -11.78
C ASP A 48 -6.28 10.21 -11.75
N LEU A 49 -7.41 9.49 -11.83
CA LEU A 49 -7.46 8.03 -11.84
C LEU A 49 -7.60 7.48 -13.26
N GLY A 50 -7.03 6.30 -13.51
CA GLY A 50 -7.12 5.61 -14.81
C GLY A 50 -8.53 5.11 -15.11
N VAL A 51 -9.31 4.89 -14.06
CA VAL A 51 -10.72 4.52 -14.09
C VAL A 51 -11.40 5.17 -12.89
N GLU A 52 -12.62 5.67 -13.07
CA GLU A 52 -13.42 6.19 -11.97
C GLU A 52 -13.65 5.09 -10.91
N VAL A 53 -13.11 5.30 -9.71
CA VAL A 53 -13.20 4.32 -8.63
C VAL A 53 -13.54 5.01 -7.32
N SER A 54 -14.44 4.39 -6.55
CA SER A 54 -14.77 4.86 -5.21
C SER A 54 -13.60 4.66 -4.24
N VAL A 55 -13.60 5.39 -3.13
CA VAL A 55 -12.67 5.16 -2.01
C VAL A 55 -12.64 3.69 -1.58
N MET A 56 -13.81 3.04 -1.52
CA MET A 56 -13.86 1.61 -1.17
C MET A 56 -13.28 0.71 -2.24
N GLY A 57 -13.35 1.10 -3.51
CA GLY A 57 -12.67 0.40 -4.60
C GLY A 57 -11.15 0.49 -4.47
N LEU A 58 -10.61 1.65 -4.14
CA LEU A 58 -9.18 1.83 -3.86
C LEU A 58 -8.72 0.97 -2.68
N VAL A 59 -9.47 1.00 -1.57
CA VAL A 59 -9.20 0.16 -0.39
C VAL A 59 -9.18 -1.32 -0.77
N ARG A 60 -10.18 -1.79 -1.53
CA ARG A 60 -10.23 -3.19 -1.98
C ARG A 60 -9.07 -3.54 -2.91
N ASN A 61 -8.63 -2.61 -3.75
CA ASN A 61 -7.49 -2.82 -4.63
C ASN A 61 -6.21 -3.05 -3.82
N VAL A 62 -5.91 -2.18 -2.85
CA VAL A 62 -4.76 -2.36 -1.96
C VAL A 62 -4.84 -3.68 -1.19
N LEU A 63 -6.00 -4.00 -0.63
CA LEU A 63 -6.20 -5.24 0.11
C LEU A 63 -5.98 -6.49 -0.76
N SER A 64 -6.26 -6.43 -2.06
CA SER A 64 -5.92 -7.48 -3.03
C SER A 64 -4.40 -7.65 -3.19
N HIS A 65 -3.65 -6.55 -3.27
CA HIS A 65 -2.18 -6.60 -3.29
C HIS A 65 -1.60 -7.12 -1.98
N VAL A 66 -2.18 -6.76 -0.83
CA VAL A 66 -1.75 -7.29 0.47
C VAL A 66 -2.01 -8.79 0.56
N GLU A 67 -3.14 -9.27 0.02
CA GLU A 67 -3.41 -10.70 -0.05
C GLU A 67 -2.37 -11.45 -0.89
N GLU A 68 -1.89 -10.86 -1.98
CA GLU A 68 -0.80 -11.43 -2.75
C GLU A 68 0.52 -11.41 -1.97
N ALA A 69 0.82 -10.34 -1.24
CA ALA A 69 2.00 -10.27 -0.37
C ALA A 69 1.96 -11.33 0.76
N ILE A 70 0.77 -11.64 1.30
CA ILE A 70 0.58 -12.70 2.29
C ILE A 70 0.97 -14.07 1.73
N LYS A 71 0.56 -14.40 0.50
CA LYS A 71 0.92 -15.69 -0.12
C LYS A 71 2.43 -15.86 -0.30
N ASN A 72 3.14 -14.75 -0.48
CA ASN A 72 4.59 -14.72 -0.72
C ASN A 72 5.41 -14.46 0.56
N GLY A 73 4.78 -14.50 1.75
CA GLY A 73 5.44 -14.22 3.03
C GLY A 73 5.42 -12.74 3.36
N LEU A 74 4.32 -12.30 4.00
CA LEU A 74 4.12 -10.90 4.36
C LEU A 74 5.20 -10.40 5.32
N ARG A 75 5.81 -9.29 4.93
CA ARG A 75 6.72 -8.46 5.73
C ARG A 75 6.40 -6.99 5.50
N LYS A 76 6.91 -6.11 6.36
CA LYS A 76 6.62 -4.67 6.34
C LYS A 76 6.91 -4.04 4.97
N GLU A 77 8.00 -4.42 4.33
CA GLU A 77 8.45 -3.92 3.03
C GLU A 77 7.50 -4.36 1.91
N THR A 78 7.08 -5.63 1.91
CA THR A 78 6.11 -6.14 0.92
C THR A 78 4.70 -5.58 1.17
N PHE A 79 4.35 -5.29 2.42
CA PHE A 79 3.12 -4.57 2.77
C PHE A 79 3.16 -3.13 2.24
N LEU A 80 4.26 -2.42 2.48
CA LEU A 80 4.51 -1.08 1.92
C LEU A 80 4.36 -1.09 0.39
N LEU A 81 5.04 -2.02 -0.30
CA LEU A 81 4.93 -2.19 -1.75
C LEU A 81 3.48 -2.47 -2.20
N ALA A 82 2.75 -3.31 -1.47
CA ALA A 82 1.34 -3.59 -1.77
C ALA A 82 0.45 -2.34 -1.64
N VAL A 83 0.70 -1.48 -0.65
CA VAL A 83 -0.03 -0.22 -0.46
C VAL A 83 0.25 0.73 -1.62
N VAL A 84 1.52 1.00 -1.94
CA VAL A 84 1.88 1.95 -3.01
C VAL A 84 1.48 1.46 -4.39
N ARG A 85 1.53 0.15 -4.65
CA ARG A 85 1.04 -0.43 -5.92
C ARG A 85 -0.47 -0.38 -6.02
N GLY A 86 -1.18 -0.68 -4.93
CA GLY A 86 -2.64 -0.68 -4.93
C GLY A 86 -3.26 0.72 -5.05
N PHE A 87 -2.65 1.73 -4.44
CA PHE A 87 -3.11 3.12 -4.62
C PHE A 87 -2.50 3.76 -5.87
N GLY A 88 -1.18 3.74 -6.02
CA GLY A 88 -0.46 4.39 -7.11
C GLY A 88 -0.78 3.80 -8.48
N GLY A 89 -1.05 2.49 -8.55
CA GLY A 89 -1.48 1.84 -9.80
C GLY A 89 -2.85 2.32 -10.30
N CYS A 90 -3.65 2.98 -9.46
CA CYS A 90 -4.90 3.60 -9.89
C CYS A 90 -4.70 5.04 -10.38
N ILE A 91 -3.58 5.69 -10.08
CA ILE A 91 -3.30 7.09 -10.38
C ILE A 91 -2.68 7.19 -11.78
N SER A 92 -3.39 7.83 -12.72
CA SER A 92 -2.91 8.05 -14.10
C SER A 92 -1.72 9.00 -14.18
N ASN A 93 -1.69 9.99 -13.28
CA ASN A 93 -0.60 10.96 -13.25
C ASN A 93 0.63 10.34 -12.58
N SER A 94 1.63 10.00 -13.40
CA SER A 94 2.88 9.37 -12.94
C SER A 94 3.62 10.19 -11.89
N ASN A 95 3.54 11.53 -11.93
CA ASN A 95 4.16 12.37 -10.92
C ASN A 95 3.45 12.27 -9.57
N LEU A 96 2.11 12.23 -9.56
CA LEU A 96 1.34 12.02 -8.32
C LEU A 96 1.55 10.60 -7.76
N SER A 97 1.60 9.59 -8.64
CA SER A 97 1.98 8.23 -8.25
C SER A 97 3.36 8.21 -7.59
N ALA A 98 4.38 8.81 -8.21
CA ALA A 98 5.73 8.88 -7.64
C ALA A 98 5.79 9.64 -6.31
N GLN A 99 4.99 10.70 -6.13
CA GLN A 99 4.88 11.41 -4.84
C GLN A 99 4.27 10.54 -3.74
N LEU A 100 3.23 9.76 -4.07
CA LEU A 100 2.64 8.81 -3.13
C LEU A 100 3.66 7.76 -2.67
N TYR A 101 4.50 7.24 -3.59
CA TYR A 101 5.56 6.29 -3.22
C TYR A 101 6.54 6.92 -2.23
N ARG A 102 7.05 8.13 -2.51
CA ARG A 102 7.96 8.84 -1.60
C ARG A 102 7.33 9.06 -0.22
N PHE A 103 6.09 9.52 -0.18
CA PHE A 103 5.35 9.73 1.06
C PHE A 103 5.14 8.43 1.86
N ALA A 104 4.81 7.33 1.18
CA ALA A 104 4.60 6.04 1.83
C ALA A 104 5.90 5.48 2.45
N PHE A 105 7.03 5.63 1.75
CA PHE A 105 8.34 5.23 2.25
C PHE A 105 8.78 6.08 3.46
N GLU A 106 8.54 7.39 3.42
CA GLU A 106 8.75 8.29 4.56
C GLU A 106 7.90 7.85 5.77
N CYS A 107 6.61 7.58 5.55
CA CYS A 107 5.69 7.09 6.59
C CYS A 107 6.14 5.75 7.18
N ALA A 108 6.69 4.87 6.35
CA ALA A 108 7.23 3.58 6.75
C ALA A 108 8.61 3.70 7.44
N GLN A 109 9.28 4.85 7.39
CA GLN A 109 10.67 5.01 7.79
C GLN A 109 11.62 4.06 7.05
N GLU A 110 11.31 3.79 5.77
CA GLU A 110 12.11 2.93 4.89
C GLU A 110 12.88 3.79 3.87
N LEU A 111 14.07 3.32 3.49
CA LEU A 111 14.84 3.96 2.41
C LEU A 111 14.25 3.55 1.06
N LEU A 112 13.99 4.54 0.20
CA LEU A 112 13.57 4.31 -1.17
C LEU A 112 14.80 4.00 -2.04
N PRO A 113 14.91 2.79 -2.62
CA PRO A 113 16.09 2.40 -3.41
C PRO A 113 16.34 3.26 -4.65
N ASP A 114 15.27 3.63 -5.34
CA ASP A 114 15.32 4.48 -6.55
C ASP A 114 14.44 5.71 -6.36
N GLU A 115 15.05 6.83 -5.98
CA GLU A 115 14.33 8.10 -5.84
C GLU A 115 13.91 8.70 -7.18
N ALA A 116 14.60 8.36 -8.27
CA ALA A 116 14.32 8.88 -9.60
C ALA A 116 13.08 8.19 -10.20
N ASP A 117 12.99 6.86 -10.03
CA ASP A 117 11.83 6.07 -10.41
C ASP A 117 11.32 5.17 -9.26
N PRO A 118 10.59 5.76 -8.29
CA PRO A 118 10.09 5.04 -7.11
C PRO A 118 9.21 3.83 -7.45
N GLN A 119 8.58 3.85 -8.63
CA GLN A 119 7.63 2.82 -9.05
C GLN A 119 8.31 1.51 -9.44
N ASN A 120 9.61 1.55 -9.76
CA ASN A 120 10.40 0.35 -10.08
C ASN A 120 10.86 -0.42 -8.83
N CYS A 121 10.58 0.09 -7.63
CA CYS A 121 10.97 -0.57 -6.40
C CYS A 121 10.32 -1.95 -6.26
N THR A 122 11.15 -2.95 -6.00
CA THR A 122 10.73 -4.34 -5.79
C THR A 122 11.41 -4.97 -4.58
N TRP A 123 10.81 -6.03 -4.06
CA TRP A 123 11.46 -6.85 -3.04
C TRP A 123 12.29 -7.93 -3.72
N SER A 124 13.57 -8.04 -3.37
CA SER A 124 14.44 -9.12 -3.80
C SER A 124 14.55 -10.17 -2.70
N ASP A 125 14.00 -11.37 -2.94
CA ASP A 125 14.17 -12.50 -2.03
C ASP A 125 15.62 -12.99 -1.96
N GLU A 126 16.38 -12.84 -3.06
CA GLU A 126 17.81 -13.20 -3.10
C GLU A 126 18.65 -12.29 -2.19
N LEU A 127 18.39 -10.98 -2.24
CA LEU A 127 19.15 -10.00 -1.46
C LEU A 127 18.54 -9.71 -0.09
N GLY A 128 17.31 -10.17 0.17
CA GLY A 128 16.57 -9.92 1.40
C GLY A 128 16.31 -8.43 1.65
N ARG A 129 16.15 -7.63 0.59
CA ARG A 129 15.95 -6.17 0.69
C ARG A 129 15.19 -5.59 -0.50
N LEU A 130 14.77 -4.34 -0.36
CA LEU A 130 14.24 -3.54 -1.46
C LEU A 130 15.36 -3.15 -2.44
N ILE A 131 15.05 -3.23 -3.74
CA ILE A 131 15.89 -2.81 -4.86
C ILE A 131 15.10 -2.00 -5.88
#